data_AF-A0A9P4UYX5-F1
#
_entry.id   AF-A0A9P4UYX5-F1
#
_cell.length_a   1.000
_cell.length_b   1.000
_cell.length_c   1.000
_cell.angle_alpha   90.00
_cell.angle_beta   90.00
_cell.angle_gamma   90.00
#
_symmetry.space_group_name_H-M   'P 1'
#
loop_
_entity.id
_entity.type
_entity.pdbx_description
1 polymer ?
#
loop_
_entity_poly.entity_id
_entity_poly.type
_entity_poly.pdbx_seq_one_letter_code
_entity_poly.pdbx_strand_id
1 'polypeptide(L)'
;MSRDDLRASSPTETPHYTNAHRALLQSFLSRPIQTVDALKPTLAAILTAQNPSRPTLPGDITPSTLPPLLTTLNTKLAPLDYELRPTRSQSPSRTQLYALVNTSSDAFTQLATSFTPDEIAYVKRLLDAIFIENDTRGKEVLAVNTMRAKQLAKAPPRQSQRRRKEEEGPVVNSIKIEAAERVVEALISQSFLSRSRGNYISLAPRGVLELRGYLKEMYNEEGDGGVVRIRDCYGCAEIVTVGVRCGERGCGCRLHEQCAVGVLRGEARRRCPVCKGGWGGEWVGEKAATAGGGGRRGTRGRGEELEEEEEEDE
;
A
#
# COMPACT_ATOMS: atom_id res chain seq x y z
N MET A 1 -18.29 34.32 50.43
CA MET A 1 -18.43 33.81 49.04
C MET A 1 -18.06 34.97 48.13
N SER A 2 -16.80 35.00 47.68
CA SER A 2 -16.27 36.09 46.83
C SER A 2 -16.59 35.81 45.37
N ARG A 3 -16.82 36.86 44.58
CA ARG A 3 -17.24 36.84 43.16
C ARG A 3 -16.11 36.43 42.19
N ASP A 4 -15.16 35.62 42.64
CA ASP A 4 -14.03 35.13 41.83
C ASP A 4 -14.17 33.66 41.38
N ASP A 5 -15.20 32.94 41.85
CA ASP A 5 -15.41 31.50 41.56
C ASP A 5 -16.14 31.21 40.22
N LEU A 6 -16.17 32.14 39.26
CA LEU A 6 -16.89 31.95 37.99
C LEU A 6 -16.07 32.32 36.75
N ARG A 7 -14.78 31.97 36.73
CA ARG A 7 -14.05 31.85 35.46
C ARG A 7 -14.17 30.43 34.94
N ALA A 8 -15.20 30.23 34.13
CA ALA A 8 -15.41 29.07 33.28
C ALA A 8 -14.10 28.65 32.61
N SER A 9 -13.76 27.37 32.74
CA SER A 9 -12.64 26.72 32.06
C SER A 9 -12.78 26.92 30.54
N SER A 10 -11.91 27.74 29.98
CA SER A 10 -11.79 27.89 28.53
C SER A 10 -11.27 26.57 27.92
N PRO A 11 -11.96 25.95 26.95
CA PRO A 11 -11.50 24.72 26.30
C PRO A 11 -10.53 25.06 25.17
N THR A 12 -9.31 25.44 25.53
CA THR A 12 -8.19 25.60 24.60
C THR A 12 -6.89 25.11 25.25
N GLU A 13 -6.92 23.94 25.88
CA GLU A 13 -5.69 23.21 26.10
C GLU A 13 -5.29 22.57 24.78
N THR A 14 -4.20 23.05 24.20
CA THR A 14 -3.50 22.32 23.15
C THR A 14 -3.25 20.91 23.65
N PRO A 15 -3.48 19.85 22.85
CA PRO A 15 -3.29 18.48 23.29
C PRO A 15 -1.88 18.33 23.91
N HIS A 16 -1.82 18.10 25.22
CA HIS A 16 -0.55 18.15 25.93
C HIS A 16 0.29 16.92 25.54
N TYR A 17 1.52 17.16 25.06
CA TYR A 17 2.44 16.09 24.71
C TYR A 17 3.00 15.41 25.97
N THR A 18 2.84 14.10 26.08
CA THR A 18 3.16 13.32 27.30
C THR A 18 4.05 12.12 27.00
N ASN A 19 4.49 11.42 28.06
CA ASN A 19 5.22 10.15 27.92
C ASN A 19 4.39 9.05 27.22
N ALA A 20 3.05 9.13 27.26
CA ALA A 20 2.21 8.20 26.49
C ALA A 20 2.42 8.35 24.99
N HIS A 21 2.56 9.59 24.51
CA HIS A 21 2.88 9.88 23.11
C HIS A 21 4.28 9.35 22.74
N ARG A 22 5.27 9.57 23.61
CA ARG A 22 6.65 9.04 23.42
C ARG A 22 6.66 7.51 23.35
N ALA A 23 5.97 6.84 24.26
CA ALA A 23 5.87 5.38 24.28
C ALA A 23 5.14 4.82 23.06
N LEU A 24 4.09 5.52 22.60
CA LEU A 24 3.38 5.17 21.36
C LEU A 24 4.32 5.29 20.16
N LEU A 25 5.07 6.39 20.05
CA LEU A 25 6.06 6.56 18.99
C LEU A 25 7.14 5.47 19.05
N GLN A 26 7.67 5.14 20.23
CA GLN A 26 8.64 4.05 20.40
C GLN A 26 8.09 2.70 19.91
N SER A 27 6.79 2.44 20.14
CA SER A 27 6.15 1.25 19.59
C SER A 27 6.18 1.23 18.05
N PHE A 28 5.98 2.38 17.40
CA PHE A 28 6.08 2.49 15.94
C PHE A 28 7.52 2.49 15.42
N LEU A 29 8.50 2.98 16.18
CA LEU A 29 9.91 2.82 15.81
C LEU A 29 10.34 1.34 15.83
N SER A 30 9.81 0.54 16.75
CA SER A 30 10.08 -0.91 16.78
C SER A 30 9.33 -1.69 15.70
N ARG A 31 8.12 -1.26 15.37
CA ARG A 31 7.21 -1.89 14.39
C ARG A 31 6.57 -0.77 13.57
N PRO A 32 7.19 -0.40 12.43
CA PRO A 32 6.82 0.78 11.64
C PRO A 32 5.38 0.80 11.13
N ILE A 33 4.77 -0.38 10.98
CA ILE A 33 3.38 -0.53 10.57
C ILE A 33 2.69 -1.60 11.41
N GLN A 34 1.48 -1.30 11.88
CA GLN A 34 0.72 -2.19 12.77
C GLN A 34 -0.80 -2.07 12.51
N THR A 35 -1.54 -3.14 12.76
CA THR A 35 -3.01 -3.09 12.82
C THR A 35 -3.48 -2.51 14.15
N VAL A 36 -4.72 -2.02 14.21
CA VAL A 36 -5.33 -1.61 15.48
C VAL A 36 -5.28 -2.75 16.50
N ASP A 37 -5.65 -3.97 16.08
CA ASP A 37 -5.68 -5.13 16.97
C ASP A 37 -4.30 -5.49 17.53
N ALA A 38 -3.25 -5.39 16.71
CA ALA A 38 -1.88 -5.62 17.17
C ALA A 38 -1.38 -4.53 18.13
N LEU A 39 -1.91 -3.30 18.00
CA LEU A 39 -1.56 -2.17 18.85
C LEU A 39 -2.32 -2.15 20.17
N LYS A 40 -3.52 -2.75 20.25
CA LYS A 40 -4.39 -2.74 21.45
C LYS A 40 -3.64 -3.08 22.75
N PRO A 41 -2.86 -4.17 22.85
CA PRO A 41 -2.19 -4.51 24.11
C PRO A 41 -1.15 -3.45 24.51
N THR A 42 -0.38 -2.95 23.53
CA THR A 42 0.62 -1.92 23.77
C THR A 42 -0.02 -0.60 24.19
N LEU A 43 -1.10 -0.19 23.52
CA LEU A 43 -1.79 1.06 23.84
C LEU A 43 -2.48 1.01 25.21
N ALA A 44 -3.10 -0.13 25.55
CA ALA A 44 -3.68 -0.36 26.87
C ALA A 44 -2.64 -0.24 27.99
N ALA A 45 -1.45 -0.83 27.80
CA ALA A 45 -0.35 -0.72 28.75
C ALA A 45 0.15 0.72 28.89
N ILE A 46 0.28 1.45 27.78
CA ILE A 46 0.70 2.87 27.78
C ILE A 46 -0.29 3.74 28.55
N LEU A 47 -1.60 3.60 28.30
CA LEU A 47 -2.64 4.39 28.95
C LEU A 47 -2.77 4.03 30.44
N THR A 48 -2.62 2.75 30.79
CA THR A 48 -2.55 2.30 32.19
C THR A 48 -1.35 2.91 32.92
N ALA A 49 -0.17 2.95 32.28
CA ALA A 49 1.00 3.58 32.87
C ALA A 49 0.84 5.10 33.04
N GLN A 50 0.10 5.76 32.14
CA GLN A 50 -0.21 7.18 32.24
C GLN A 50 -1.21 7.48 33.36
N ASN A 51 -2.18 6.59 33.61
CA ASN A 51 -3.14 6.72 34.69
C ASN A 51 -3.30 5.41 35.48
N PRO A 52 -2.38 5.13 36.44
CA PRO A 52 -2.42 3.88 37.21
C PRO A 52 -3.70 3.69 38.04
N SER A 53 -4.36 4.79 38.42
CA SER A 53 -5.62 4.75 39.19
C SER A 53 -6.81 4.24 38.37
N ARG A 54 -6.72 4.28 37.04
CA ARG A 54 -7.74 3.79 36.11
C ARG A 54 -7.08 2.96 35.01
N PRO A 55 -6.79 1.67 35.27
CA PRO A 55 -6.23 0.77 34.28
C PRO A 55 -7.12 0.67 33.04
N THR A 56 -6.48 0.61 31.87
CA THR A 56 -7.13 0.43 30.57
C THR A 56 -6.86 -0.99 30.09
N LEU A 57 -7.92 -1.74 29.75
CA LEU A 57 -7.81 -3.08 29.19
C LEU A 57 -7.69 -3.03 27.66
N PRO A 58 -7.12 -4.06 27.00
CA PRO A 58 -7.08 -4.12 25.54
C PRO A 58 -8.47 -4.04 24.87
N GLY A 59 -9.52 -4.50 25.56
CA GLY A 59 -10.91 -4.41 25.10
C GLY A 59 -11.48 -2.99 25.09
N ASP A 60 -10.92 -2.09 25.91
CA ASP A 60 -11.36 -0.69 26.00
C ASP A 60 -10.80 0.16 24.85
N ILE A 61 -9.81 -0.37 24.12
CA ILE A 61 -9.20 0.31 22.99
C ILE A 61 -10.10 0.18 21.76
N THR A 62 -10.64 1.31 21.34
CA THR A 62 -11.51 1.43 20.17
C THR A 62 -10.78 2.16 19.03
N PRO A 63 -11.28 2.09 17.78
CA PRO A 63 -10.71 2.88 16.68
C PRO A 63 -10.68 4.40 16.95
N SER A 64 -11.54 4.92 17.82
CA SER A 64 -11.56 6.32 18.25
C SER A 64 -10.51 6.68 19.29
N THR A 65 -9.83 5.71 19.91
CA THR A 65 -8.79 5.96 20.91
C THR A 65 -7.51 6.54 20.29
N LEU A 66 -7.18 6.14 19.05
CA LEU A 66 -5.93 6.55 18.39
C LEU A 66 -5.93 8.01 17.89
N PRO A 67 -6.95 8.51 17.17
CA PRO A 67 -6.88 9.79 16.47
C PRO A 67 -6.42 10.97 17.35
N PRO A 68 -6.90 11.16 18.60
CA PRO A 68 -6.43 12.27 19.45
C PRO A 68 -4.93 12.18 19.79
N LEU A 69 -4.42 10.98 20.05
CA LEU A 69 -2.99 10.74 20.31
C LEU A 69 -2.15 11.03 19.07
N LEU A 70 -2.64 10.60 17.91
CA LEU A 70 -1.95 10.81 16.63
C LEU A 70 -1.90 12.29 16.24
N THR A 71 -2.98 13.05 16.44
CA THR A 71 -2.98 14.50 16.18
C THR A 71 -1.89 15.21 16.98
N THR A 72 -1.77 14.88 18.27
CA THR A 72 -0.74 15.46 19.14
C THR A 72 0.67 15.06 18.72
N LEU A 73 0.86 13.78 18.37
CA LEU A 73 2.14 13.25 17.89
C LEU A 73 2.56 13.88 16.57
N ASN A 74 1.67 13.96 15.59
CA ASN A 74 1.97 14.49 14.26
C ASN A 74 2.38 15.96 14.31
N THR A 75 1.80 16.77 15.21
CA THR A 75 2.27 18.14 15.46
C THR A 75 3.74 18.20 15.90
N LYS A 76 4.24 17.16 16.60
CA LYS A 76 5.64 17.07 17.04
C LYS A 76 6.55 16.38 16.02
N LEU A 77 6.00 15.53 15.16
CA LEU A 77 6.74 14.82 14.12
C LEU A 77 6.92 15.66 12.85
N ALA A 78 6.01 16.60 12.57
CA ALA A 78 6.03 17.42 11.35
C ALA A 78 7.38 18.15 11.09
N PRO A 79 8.07 18.74 12.08
CA PRO A 79 9.38 19.37 11.85
C PRO A 79 10.51 18.39 11.50
N LEU A 80 10.26 17.08 11.62
CA LEU A 80 11.22 16.01 11.31
C LEU A 80 10.84 15.28 10.01
N ASP A 81 9.87 15.78 9.25
CA ASP A 81 9.30 15.12 8.07
C ASP A 81 8.81 13.70 8.36
N TYR A 82 8.22 13.50 9.53
CA TYR A 82 7.54 12.25 9.87
C TYR A 82 6.07 12.46 10.14
N GLU A 83 5.27 11.44 9.82
CA GLU A 83 3.84 11.41 10.10
C GLU A 83 3.42 9.99 10.51
N LEU A 84 2.59 9.87 11.55
CA LEU A 84 1.82 8.66 11.82
C LEU A 84 0.46 8.79 11.14
N ARG A 85 0.24 8.00 10.09
CA ARG A 85 -1.00 8.08 9.30
C ARG A 85 -1.74 6.75 9.21
N PRO A 86 -3.08 6.78 9.15
CA PRO A 86 -3.87 5.62 8.81
C PRO A 86 -3.66 5.21 7.34
N THR A 87 -3.68 3.92 7.08
CA THR A 87 -3.75 3.32 5.74
C THR A 87 -4.51 2.02 5.79
N ARG A 88 -4.74 1.41 4.63
CA ARG A 88 -5.40 0.11 4.51
C ARG A 88 -4.52 -0.83 3.72
N SER A 89 -4.52 -2.11 4.11
CA SER A 89 -3.96 -3.14 3.25
C SER A 89 -4.70 -3.15 1.90
N GLN A 90 -3.99 -3.51 0.84
CA GLN A 90 -4.61 -3.74 -0.48
C GLN A 90 -5.11 -5.19 -0.64
N SER A 91 -5.06 -5.99 0.44
CA SER A 91 -5.68 -7.32 0.49
C SER A 91 -7.21 -7.20 0.44
N PRO A 92 -7.93 -8.29 0.10
CA PRO A 92 -9.40 -8.29 0.09
C PRO A 92 -10.03 -7.84 1.43
N SER A 93 -9.36 -8.06 2.56
CA SER A 93 -9.84 -7.65 3.89
C SER A 93 -9.74 -6.14 4.16
N ARG A 94 -8.92 -5.40 3.40
CA ARG A 94 -8.64 -3.95 3.60
C ARG A 94 -8.51 -3.53 5.07
N THR A 95 -7.73 -4.33 5.78
CA THR A 95 -7.42 -4.18 7.19
C THR A 95 -6.81 -2.80 7.44
N GLN A 96 -7.32 -2.10 8.46
CA GLN A 96 -6.81 -0.80 8.87
C GLN A 96 -5.43 -0.97 9.51
N LEU A 97 -4.49 -0.18 9.03
CA LEU A 97 -3.10 -0.13 9.47
C LEU A 97 -2.76 1.31 9.86
N TYR A 98 -1.81 1.46 10.77
CA TYR A 98 -1.16 2.73 11.09
C TYR A 98 0.31 2.58 10.80
N ALA A 99 0.89 3.56 10.09
CA ALA A 99 2.29 3.54 9.72
C ALA A 99 2.96 4.85 10.12
N LEU A 100 4.18 4.74 10.67
CA LEU A 100 5.11 5.86 10.75
C LEU A 100 5.78 5.98 9.39
N VAL A 101 5.57 7.10 8.72
CA VAL A 101 6.11 7.35 7.38
C VAL A 101 6.99 8.58 7.40
N ASN A 102 8.07 8.51 6.63
CA ASN A 102 8.83 9.68 6.24
C ASN A 102 8.06 10.40 5.12
N THR A 103 7.79 11.69 5.29
CA THR A 103 7.08 12.55 4.34
C THR A 103 8.02 13.34 3.43
N SER A 104 9.33 13.19 3.60
CA SER A 104 10.33 13.78 2.72
C SER A 104 10.18 13.26 1.28
N SER A 105 10.42 14.12 0.29
CA SER A 105 10.47 13.76 -1.13
C SER A 105 11.54 12.71 -1.42
N ASP A 106 12.58 12.66 -0.59
CA ASP A 106 13.78 11.85 -0.81
C ASP A 106 13.72 10.53 -0.02
N ALA A 107 12.52 9.99 0.24
CA ALA A 107 12.35 8.76 1.01
C ALA A 107 13.18 7.56 0.47
N PHE A 108 13.44 7.53 -0.83
CA PHE A 108 14.35 6.55 -1.43
C PHE A 108 15.81 6.71 -0.96
N THR A 109 16.26 7.94 -0.69
CA THR A 109 17.59 8.26 -0.13
C THR A 109 17.75 7.70 1.29
N GLN A 110 16.66 7.52 2.05
CA GLN A 110 16.73 6.85 3.35
C GLN A 110 17.15 5.39 3.20
N LEU A 111 16.71 4.68 2.16
CA LEU A 111 17.22 3.34 1.85
C LEU A 111 18.74 3.40 1.60
N ALA A 112 19.23 4.46 0.94
CA ALA A 112 20.66 4.66 0.65
C ALA A 112 21.54 4.82 1.91
N THR A 113 20.96 5.06 3.09
CA THR A 113 21.70 5.04 4.36
C THR A 113 21.98 3.62 4.88
N SER A 114 21.18 2.63 4.47
CA SER A 114 21.22 1.26 4.98
C SER A 114 21.85 0.26 4.01
N PHE A 115 21.99 0.64 2.74
CA PHE A 115 22.45 -0.24 1.67
C PHE A 115 23.59 0.41 0.89
N THR A 116 24.49 -0.42 0.36
CA THR A 116 25.56 0.03 -0.53
C THR A 116 24.99 0.56 -1.86
N PRO A 117 25.75 1.38 -2.62
CA PRO A 117 25.29 1.88 -3.93
C PRO A 117 24.85 0.78 -4.90
N ASP A 118 25.55 -0.36 -4.93
CA ASP A 118 25.21 -1.50 -5.80
C ASP A 118 23.93 -2.22 -5.33
N GLU A 119 23.70 -2.32 -4.02
CA GLU A 119 22.45 -2.84 -3.44
C GLU A 119 21.27 -1.90 -3.72
N ILE A 120 21.47 -0.59 -3.60
CA ILE A 120 20.44 0.39 -3.99
C ILE A 120 20.09 0.28 -5.46
N ALA A 121 21.08 0.10 -6.31
CA ALA A 121 20.82 -0.09 -7.73
C ALA A 121 20.11 -1.43 -8.02
N TYR A 122 20.35 -2.47 -7.22
CA TYR A 122 19.52 -3.68 -7.24
C TYR A 122 18.07 -3.39 -6.84
N VAL A 123 17.83 -2.59 -5.80
CA VAL A 123 16.47 -2.18 -5.41
C VAL A 123 15.79 -1.43 -6.56
N LYS A 124 16.48 -0.51 -7.23
CA LYS A 124 15.95 0.18 -8.43
C LYS A 124 15.57 -0.81 -9.54
N ARG A 125 16.43 -1.79 -9.84
CA ARG A 125 16.12 -2.86 -10.81
C ARG A 125 14.91 -3.70 -10.40
N LEU A 126 14.75 -3.96 -9.11
CA LEU A 126 13.58 -4.68 -8.60
C LEU A 126 12.29 -3.86 -8.78
N LEU A 127 12.32 -2.56 -8.48
CA LEU A 127 11.19 -1.67 -8.69
C LEU A 127 10.87 -1.50 -10.19
N ASP A 128 11.90 -1.41 -11.04
CA ASP A 128 11.72 -1.40 -12.51
C ASP A 128 11.06 -2.69 -13.00
N ALA A 129 11.46 -3.84 -12.47
CA ALA A 129 10.82 -5.10 -12.83
C ALA A 129 9.34 -5.14 -12.39
N ILE A 130 9.01 -4.51 -11.26
CA ILE A 130 7.63 -4.41 -10.75
C ILE A 130 6.79 -3.46 -11.63
N PHE A 131 7.28 -2.24 -11.88
CA PHE A 131 6.50 -1.13 -12.45
C PHE A 131 6.73 -0.88 -13.94
N ILE A 132 7.71 -1.54 -14.57
CA ILE A 132 7.97 -1.40 -16.01
C ILE A 132 7.86 -2.76 -16.70
N GLU A 133 8.61 -3.77 -16.25
CA GLU A 133 8.60 -5.09 -16.88
C GLU A 133 7.25 -5.79 -16.68
N ASN A 134 6.71 -5.74 -15.46
CA ASN A 134 5.48 -6.42 -15.07
C ASN A 134 4.24 -5.51 -15.01
N ASP A 135 4.34 -4.31 -15.58
CA ASP A 135 3.23 -3.37 -15.76
C ASP A 135 3.03 -3.06 -17.25
N THR A 136 2.35 -3.97 -17.95
CA THR A 136 2.11 -3.84 -19.39
C THR A 136 0.65 -3.47 -19.66
N ARG A 137 0.38 -2.87 -20.82
CA ARG A 137 -0.98 -2.52 -21.25
C ARG A 137 -1.97 -3.70 -21.21
N GLY A 138 -1.47 -4.92 -21.40
CA GLY A 138 -2.28 -6.14 -21.36
C GLY A 138 -2.37 -6.79 -19.98
N LYS A 139 -1.42 -6.52 -19.06
CA LYS A 139 -1.28 -7.24 -17.79
C LYS A 139 -0.52 -6.39 -16.78
N GLU A 140 -1.23 -5.98 -15.73
CA GLU A 140 -0.71 -5.13 -14.64
C GLU A 140 -0.43 -6.02 -13.41
N VAL A 141 0.69 -6.78 -13.43
CA VAL A 141 1.01 -7.74 -12.36
C VAL A 141 1.59 -7.05 -11.13
N LEU A 142 2.36 -5.97 -11.31
CA LEU A 142 2.89 -5.14 -10.21
C LEU A 142 3.55 -5.93 -9.07
N ALA A 143 4.16 -7.05 -9.43
CA ALA A 143 4.86 -7.97 -8.55
C ALA A 143 5.85 -8.81 -9.34
N VAL A 144 6.92 -9.28 -8.71
CA VAL A 144 7.98 -10.06 -9.34
C VAL A 144 8.14 -11.38 -8.59
N ASN A 145 8.23 -12.51 -9.30
CA ASN A 145 8.49 -13.79 -8.65
C ASN A 145 9.90 -13.81 -8.02
N THR A 146 10.08 -14.46 -6.87
CA THR A 146 11.37 -14.56 -6.15
C THR A 146 12.52 -15.01 -7.06
N MET A 147 12.29 -15.93 -8.00
CA MET A 147 13.32 -16.35 -8.96
C MET A 147 13.81 -15.19 -9.83
N ARG A 148 12.88 -14.38 -10.35
CA ARG A 148 13.22 -13.20 -11.16
C ARG A 148 13.92 -12.17 -10.30
N ALA A 149 13.51 -11.97 -9.05
CA ALA A 149 14.20 -11.09 -8.11
C ALA A 149 15.67 -11.50 -7.88
N LYS A 150 15.99 -12.81 -7.83
CA LYS A 150 17.38 -13.28 -7.76
C LYS A 150 18.16 -12.98 -9.04
N GLN A 151 17.54 -13.13 -10.21
CA GLN A 151 18.20 -12.86 -11.49
C GLN A 151 18.57 -11.38 -11.66
N LEU A 152 17.79 -10.47 -11.08
CA LEU A 152 18.07 -9.02 -11.09
C LEU A 152 19.33 -8.63 -10.30
N ALA A 153 19.94 -9.56 -9.54
CA ALA A 153 21.25 -9.36 -8.91
C ALA A 153 22.33 -9.06 -9.97
N LYS A 154 22.22 -9.67 -11.15
CA LYS A 154 23.09 -9.39 -12.30
C LYS A 154 22.66 -8.09 -12.97
N ALA A 155 23.59 -7.14 -13.07
CA ALA A 155 23.39 -5.93 -13.83
C ALA A 155 23.28 -6.26 -15.33
N PRO A 156 22.39 -5.60 -16.07
CA PRO A 156 22.27 -5.82 -17.50
C PRO A 156 23.53 -5.32 -18.23
N PRO A 157 23.91 -5.93 -19.36
CA PRO A 157 25.12 -5.56 -20.09
C PRO A 157 25.07 -4.09 -20.55
N ARG A 158 26.23 -3.40 -20.48
CA ARG A 158 26.41 -1.95 -20.73
C ARG A 158 25.71 -1.40 -21.98
N GLN A 159 25.54 -2.21 -23.02
CA GLN A 159 24.85 -1.82 -24.26
C GLN A 159 23.36 -1.50 -24.07
N SER A 160 22.72 -2.08 -23.05
CA SER A 160 21.30 -1.86 -22.72
C SER A 160 21.04 -0.63 -21.84
N GLN A 161 22.08 -0.10 -21.18
CA GLN A 161 21.99 1.09 -20.32
C GLN A 161 21.84 2.39 -21.12
N ARG A 162 22.20 2.41 -22.40
CA ARG A 162 22.08 3.58 -23.31
C ARG A 162 20.65 4.04 -23.62
N ARG A 163 19.62 3.25 -23.26
CA ARG A 163 18.21 3.59 -23.53
C ARG A 163 17.51 4.31 -22.36
N ARG A 164 18.15 4.40 -21.19
CA ARG A 164 17.70 5.27 -20.10
C ARG A 164 18.60 6.50 -20.15
N LYS A 165 17.99 7.68 -20.10
CA LYS A 165 18.64 8.99 -20.31
C LYS A 165 19.98 9.11 -19.59
N GLU A 166 20.85 9.92 -20.19
CA GLU A 166 22.12 10.42 -19.68
C GLU A 166 22.00 10.99 -18.26
N GLU A 167 21.98 10.11 -17.27
CA GLU A 167 22.52 10.45 -15.96
C GLU A 167 23.93 9.88 -15.96
N GLU A 168 24.93 10.74 -15.77
CA GLU A 168 26.30 10.40 -15.39
C GLU A 168 26.27 9.77 -13.98
N GLY A 169 25.58 8.64 -13.85
CA GLY A 169 25.50 7.87 -12.63
C GLY A 169 26.75 7.02 -12.46
N PRO A 170 27.11 6.69 -11.21
CA PRO A 170 28.21 5.78 -10.93
C PRO A 170 28.01 4.45 -11.66
N VAL A 171 29.12 3.81 -12.05
CA VAL A 171 29.10 2.46 -12.65
C VAL A 171 28.43 1.50 -11.66
N VAL A 172 27.19 1.11 -11.97
CA VAL A 172 26.42 0.17 -11.17
C VAL A 172 26.87 -1.25 -11.46
N ASN A 173 27.31 -1.99 -10.44
CA ASN A 173 27.78 -3.36 -10.58
C ASN A 173 26.69 -4.39 -10.27
N SER A 174 26.99 -5.63 -10.65
CA SER A 174 26.22 -6.79 -10.20
C SER A 174 26.52 -7.06 -8.73
N ILE A 175 25.51 -7.49 -7.97
CA ILE A 175 25.69 -8.01 -6.62
C ILE A 175 25.60 -9.54 -6.63
N LYS A 176 26.15 -10.18 -5.60
CA LYS A 176 25.97 -11.62 -5.37
C LYS A 176 24.49 -11.93 -5.12
N ILE A 177 24.04 -13.13 -5.49
CA ILE A 177 22.65 -13.55 -5.31
C ILE A 177 22.27 -13.55 -3.82
N GLU A 178 23.18 -13.99 -2.96
CA GLU A 178 22.98 -13.99 -1.51
C GLU A 178 22.84 -12.57 -0.94
N ALA A 179 23.51 -11.58 -1.56
CA ALA A 179 23.33 -10.18 -1.20
C ALA A 179 21.96 -9.65 -1.64
N ALA A 180 21.51 -10.00 -2.85
CA ALA A 180 20.18 -9.65 -3.34
C ALA A 180 19.07 -10.22 -2.44
N GLU A 181 19.18 -11.49 -2.04
CA GLU A 181 18.23 -12.12 -1.11
C GLU A 181 18.21 -11.42 0.26
N ARG A 182 19.38 -11.08 0.80
CA ARG A 182 19.49 -10.34 2.06
C ARG A 182 18.82 -8.97 1.97
N VAL A 183 19.02 -8.24 0.87
CA VAL A 183 18.38 -6.93 0.64
C VAL A 183 16.86 -7.09 0.59
N VAL A 184 16.35 -8.09 -0.14
CA VAL A 184 14.91 -8.38 -0.19
C VAL A 184 14.36 -8.67 1.21
N GLU A 185 15.01 -9.53 2.00
CA GLU A 185 14.53 -9.84 3.36
C GLU A 185 14.64 -8.66 4.32
N ALA A 186 15.67 -7.82 4.18
CA ALA A 186 15.76 -6.57 4.93
C ALA A 186 14.57 -5.66 4.59
N LEU A 187 14.24 -5.49 3.31
CA LEU A 187 13.09 -4.67 2.90
C LEU A 187 11.74 -5.27 3.30
N ILE A 188 11.61 -6.60 3.36
CA ILE A 188 10.42 -7.27 3.88
C ILE A 188 10.29 -7.05 5.39
N SER A 189 11.37 -7.23 6.15
CA SER A 189 11.35 -7.03 7.62
C SER A 189 11.06 -5.57 7.98
N GLN A 190 11.52 -4.62 7.18
CA GLN A 190 11.20 -3.19 7.30
C GLN A 190 9.82 -2.83 6.75
N SER A 191 9.06 -3.79 6.20
CA SER A 191 7.72 -3.60 5.61
C SER A 191 7.68 -2.66 4.39
N PHE A 192 8.79 -2.49 3.67
CA PHE A 192 8.78 -1.86 2.34
C PHE A 192 8.27 -2.83 1.27
N LEU A 193 8.64 -4.11 1.39
CA LEU A 193 8.21 -5.18 0.51
C LEU A 193 7.37 -6.20 1.27
N SER A 194 6.60 -6.99 0.52
CA SER A 194 5.91 -8.17 1.03
C SER A 194 6.16 -9.35 0.10
N ARG A 195 6.16 -10.56 0.67
CA ARG A 195 6.18 -11.81 -0.07
C ARG A 195 4.82 -12.49 0.06
N SER A 196 4.19 -12.81 -1.06
CA SER A 196 2.95 -13.55 -1.09
C SER A 196 3.16 -15.06 -0.95
N ARG A 197 2.07 -15.81 -0.74
CA ARG A 197 2.10 -17.28 -0.74
C ARG A 197 2.53 -17.87 -2.08
N GLY A 198 2.30 -17.15 -3.19
CA GLY A 198 2.75 -17.54 -4.53
C GLY A 198 4.22 -17.22 -4.80
N ASN A 199 5.00 -16.81 -3.79
CA ASN A 199 6.38 -16.35 -3.93
C ASN A 199 6.54 -15.15 -4.87
N TYR A 200 5.57 -14.24 -4.86
CA TYR A 200 5.70 -12.93 -5.49
C TYR A 200 6.15 -11.89 -4.47
N ILE A 201 7.06 -11.03 -4.90
CA ILE A 201 7.52 -9.85 -4.18
C ILE A 201 6.81 -8.63 -4.77
N SER A 202 6.19 -7.83 -3.89
CA SER A 202 5.50 -6.58 -4.25
C SER A 202 5.70 -5.53 -3.16
N LEU A 203 5.35 -4.27 -3.42
CA LEU A 203 5.36 -3.25 -2.38
C LEU A 203 4.36 -3.59 -1.27
N ALA A 204 4.82 -3.52 -0.02
CA ALA A 204 3.96 -3.57 1.15
C ALA A 204 3.29 -2.20 1.39
N PRO A 205 2.23 -2.11 2.23
CA PRO A 205 1.49 -0.87 2.43
C PRO A 205 2.36 0.31 2.88
N ARG A 206 3.37 0.09 3.75
CA ARG A 206 4.31 1.15 4.14
C ARG A 206 5.15 1.61 2.95
N GLY A 207 5.69 0.68 2.15
CA GLY A 207 6.44 1.01 0.94
C GLY A 207 5.64 1.83 -0.07
N VAL A 208 4.34 1.54 -0.25
CA VAL A 208 3.45 2.33 -1.12
C VAL A 208 3.24 3.75 -0.59
N LEU A 209 3.08 3.92 0.73
CA LEU A 209 2.88 5.23 1.35
C LEU A 209 4.15 6.08 1.27
N GLU A 210 5.26 5.53 1.74
CA GLU A 210 6.53 6.25 1.93
C GLU A 210 7.19 6.58 0.59
N LEU A 211 7.08 5.69 -0.41
CA LEU A 211 7.63 5.92 -1.74
C LEU A 211 6.64 6.59 -2.71
N ARG A 212 5.48 7.09 -2.26
CA ARG A 212 4.43 7.63 -3.15
C ARG A 212 4.97 8.69 -4.11
N GLY A 213 5.71 9.67 -3.58
CA GLY A 213 6.32 10.76 -4.36
C GLY A 213 7.30 10.19 -5.39
N TYR A 214 8.31 9.49 -4.90
CA TYR A 214 9.32 8.81 -5.71
C TYR A 214 8.72 7.96 -6.84
N LEU A 215 7.71 7.12 -6.56
CA LEU A 215 7.10 6.27 -7.57
C LEU A 215 6.45 7.09 -8.69
N LYS A 216 5.73 8.16 -8.35
CA LYS A 216 5.06 8.99 -9.34
C LYS A 216 6.06 9.79 -10.17
N GLU A 217 7.05 10.39 -9.51
CA GLU A 217 8.14 11.12 -10.17
C GLU A 217 8.88 10.19 -11.15
N MET A 218 9.38 9.04 -10.66
CA MET A 218 10.22 8.16 -11.46
C MET A 218 9.49 7.42 -12.58
N TYR A 219 8.21 7.08 -12.40
CA TYR A 219 7.50 6.20 -13.33
C TYR A 219 6.38 6.87 -14.13
N ASN A 220 6.00 8.13 -13.81
CA ASN A 220 4.98 8.86 -14.56
C ASN A 220 5.48 10.17 -15.20
N GLU A 221 6.63 10.73 -14.82
CA GLU A 221 7.15 11.94 -15.46
C GLU A 221 7.73 11.64 -16.86
N GLU A 222 7.89 12.70 -17.67
CA GLU A 222 7.78 12.82 -19.14
C GLU A 222 8.67 11.94 -20.06
N GLY A 223 9.22 10.83 -19.58
CA GLY A 223 10.13 9.95 -20.33
C GLY A 223 9.47 8.89 -21.23
N ASP A 224 8.19 8.55 -21.03
CA ASP A 224 7.54 7.41 -21.71
C ASP A 224 6.29 7.78 -22.53
N GLY A 225 6.35 8.89 -23.27
CA GLY A 225 5.31 9.25 -24.24
C GLY A 225 3.91 9.46 -23.65
N GLY A 226 3.82 9.91 -22.39
CA GLY A 226 2.56 10.15 -21.69
C GLY A 226 1.94 8.92 -21.02
N VAL A 227 2.66 7.79 -20.95
CA VAL A 227 2.18 6.59 -20.23
C VAL A 227 2.27 6.79 -18.72
N VAL A 228 1.11 6.94 -18.09
CA VAL A 228 1.00 6.93 -16.62
C VAL A 228 0.92 5.48 -16.13
N ARG A 229 1.95 5.02 -15.40
CA ARG A 229 2.08 3.68 -14.80
C ARG A 229 1.50 3.61 -13.40
N ILE A 230 1.91 4.53 -12.54
CA ILE A 230 1.45 4.58 -11.15
C ILE A 230 0.08 5.23 -11.13
N ARG A 231 -0.94 4.42 -10.89
CA ARG A 231 -2.35 4.83 -10.93
C ARG A 231 -2.95 4.86 -9.54
N ASP A 232 -3.73 5.90 -9.29
CA ASP A 232 -4.52 6.01 -8.07
C ASP A 232 -5.88 5.32 -8.23
N CYS A 233 -6.39 4.83 -7.11
CA CYS A 233 -7.71 4.25 -6.99
C CYS A 233 -8.76 5.33 -7.18
N TYR A 234 -9.70 5.13 -8.11
CA TYR A 234 -10.78 6.10 -8.33
C TYR A 234 -11.62 6.35 -7.06
N GLY A 235 -11.78 5.34 -6.20
CA GLY A 235 -12.61 5.45 -5.00
C GLY A 235 -11.95 6.11 -3.80
N CYS A 236 -10.64 5.98 -3.61
CA CYS A 236 -9.96 6.49 -2.40
C CYS A 236 -8.70 7.32 -2.68
N ALA A 237 -8.38 7.60 -3.94
CA ALA A 237 -7.21 8.38 -4.38
C ALA A 237 -5.84 7.86 -3.91
N GLU A 238 -5.76 6.61 -3.46
CA GLU A 238 -4.50 5.95 -3.09
C GLU A 238 -3.98 5.05 -4.20
N ILE A 239 -2.65 4.92 -4.34
CA ILE A 239 -2.00 4.07 -5.35
C ILE A 239 -2.58 2.65 -5.31
N VAL A 240 -2.92 2.10 -6.48
CA VAL A 240 -3.37 0.71 -6.64
C VAL A 240 -2.21 -0.15 -7.13
N THR A 241 -1.74 -1.06 -6.29
CA THR A 241 -0.84 -2.16 -6.68
C THR A 241 -1.54 -3.51 -6.70
N VAL A 242 -2.68 -3.64 -6.01
CA VAL A 242 -3.55 -4.81 -6.03
C VAL A 242 -5.00 -4.38 -6.13
N GLY A 243 -5.75 -4.91 -7.10
CA GLY A 243 -7.13 -4.50 -7.31
C GLY A 243 -7.71 -4.97 -8.64
N VAL A 244 -8.55 -4.12 -9.22
CA VAL A 244 -9.18 -4.31 -10.52
C VAL A 244 -9.05 -3.07 -11.39
N ARG A 245 -8.91 -3.28 -12.70
CA ARG A 245 -8.86 -2.23 -13.72
C ARG A 245 -10.03 -2.37 -14.70
N CYS A 246 -10.33 -1.29 -15.41
CA CYS A 246 -11.28 -1.34 -16.53
C CYS A 246 -10.78 -2.30 -17.62
N GLY A 247 -11.70 -3.02 -18.28
CA GLY A 247 -11.35 -3.88 -19.42
C GLY A 247 -10.96 -3.12 -20.68
N GLU A 248 -11.32 -1.83 -20.77
CA GLU A 248 -10.82 -0.94 -21.81
C GLU A 248 -9.36 -0.57 -21.51
N ARG A 249 -8.44 -1.07 -22.33
CA ARG A 249 -6.98 -0.94 -22.11
C ARG A 249 -6.47 0.50 -22.17
N GLY A 250 -7.18 1.39 -22.86
CA GLY A 250 -6.88 2.83 -22.84
C GLY A 250 -7.38 3.55 -21.60
N CYS A 251 -8.25 2.92 -20.78
CA CYS A 251 -8.88 3.58 -19.66
C CYS A 251 -7.94 3.73 -18.46
N GLY A 252 -8.01 4.90 -17.82
CA GLY A 252 -7.28 5.24 -16.59
C GLY A 252 -7.78 4.54 -15.32
N CYS A 253 -8.98 3.95 -15.32
CA CYS A 253 -9.68 3.56 -14.09
C CYS A 253 -9.11 2.29 -13.44
N ARG A 254 -8.57 2.46 -12.23
CA ARG A 254 -8.18 1.39 -11.31
C ARG A 254 -8.94 1.55 -10.00
N LEU A 255 -9.27 0.45 -9.35
CA LEU A 255 -9.97 0.39 -8.08
C LEU A 255 -9.36 -0.73 -7.23
N HIS A 256 -9.12 -0.50 -5.94
CA HIS A 256 -8.94 -1.61 -5.01
C HIS A 256 -10.22 -2.46 -4.98
N GLU A 257 -10.12 -3.76 -4.73
CA GLU A 257 -11.27 -4.69 -4.78
C GLU A 257 -12.47 -4.17 -3.95
N GLN A 258 -12.22 -3.75 -2.71
CA GLN A 258 -13.25 -3.19 -1.84
C GLN A 258 -13.75 -1.81 -2.28
N CYS A 259 -12.92 -0.97 -2.93
CA CYS A 259 -13.42 0.27 -3.54
C CYS A 259 -14.39 -0.04 -4.69
N ALA A 260 -14.08 -1.07 -5.49
CA ALA A 260 -14.93 -1.47 -6.61
C ALA A 260 -16.33 -1.89 -6.16
N VAL A 261 -16.45 -2.56 -5.00
CA VAL A 261 -17.75 -2.91 -4.41
C VAL A 261 -18.62 -1.67 -4.19
N GLY A 262 -18.06 -0.61 -3.60
CA GLY A 262 -18.81 0.63 -3.37
C GLY A 262 -19.11 1.41 -4.65
N VAL A 263 -18.08 1.65 -5.46
CA VAL A 263 -18.17 2.49 -6.67
C VAL A 263 -19.09 1.87 -7.73
N LEU A 264 -19.02 0.55 -7.95
CA LEU A 264 -19.78 -0.12 -9.01
C LEU A 264 -21.20 -0.52 -8.59
N ARG A 265 -21.48 -0.64 -7.28
CA ARG A 265 -22.86 -0.85 -6.80
C ARG A 265 -23.75 0.38 -7.00
N GLY A 266 -23.17 1.58 -6.91
CA GLY A 266 -23.91 2.83 -7.15
C GLY A 266 -24.29 3.08 -8.61
N GLU A 267 -23.66 2.39 -9.55
CA GLU A 267 -23.89 2.58 -10.98
C GLU A 267 -24.87 1.53 -11.50
N ALA A 268 -26.09 1.94 -11.85
CA ALA A 268 -27.22 1.08 -12.24
C ALA A 268 -26.94 0.07 -13.38
N ARG A 269 -25.81 0.18 -14.07
CA ARG A 269 -25.40 -0.74 -15.16
C ARG A 269 -23.96 -1.23 -15.07
N ARG A 270 -23.33 -1.21 -13.87
CA ARG A 270 -21.91 -1.56 -13.69
C ARG A 270 -21.03 -0.93 -14.79
N ARG A 271 -21.10 0.39 -14.93
CA ARG A 271 -20.27 1.13 -15.90
C ARG A 271 -18.98 1.60 -15.24
N CYS A 272 -17.94 1.72 -16.04
CA CYS A 272 -16.69 2.35 -15.63
C CYS A 272 -16.95 3.82 -15.28
N PRO A 273 -16.52 4.32 -14.10
CA PRO A 273 -16.76 5.70 -13.73
C PRO A 273 -16.00 6.71 -14.60
N VAL A 274 -14.93 6.27 -15.29
CA VAL A 274 -14.07 7.10 -16.14
C VAL A 274 -14.56 7.09 -17.60
N CYS A 275 -14.52 5.93 -18.29
CA CYS A 275 -14.89 5.86 -19.71
C CYS A 275 -16.37 5.59 -19.99
N LYS A 276 -17.18 5.35 -18.94
CA LYS A 276 -18.61 5.00 -19.02
C LYS A 276 -18.96 3.71 -19.79
N GLY A 277 -17.97 2.99 -20.30
CA GLY A 277 -18.14 1.66 -20.89
C GLY A 277 -18.57 0.59 -19.88
N GLY A 278 -19.04 -0.56 -20.36
CA GLY A 278 -19.40 -1.70 -19.50
C GLY A 278 -18.22 -2.23 -18.69
N TRP A 279 -18.43 -2.53 -17.42
CA TRP A 279 -17.36 -3.03 -16.53
C TRP A 279 -17.17 -4.54 -16.66
N GLY A 280 -16.18 -4.95 -17.45
CA GLY A 280 -15.69 -6.34 -17.48
C GLY A 280 -14.75 -6.67 -16.31
N GLY A 281 -13.91 -5.70 -15.91
CA GLY A 281 -12.94 -5.84 -14.83
C GLY A 281 -11.79 -6.81 -15.16
N GLU A 282 -10.55 -6.35 -15.12
CA GLU A 282 -9.37 -7.23 -15.12
C GLU A 282 -8.59 -7.08 -13.82
N TRP A 283 -7.87 -8.12 -13.40
CA TRP A 283 -7.09 -8.08 -12.16
C TRP A 283 -5.86 -7.18 -12.30
N VAL A 284 -5.53 -6.52 -11.20
CA VAL A 284 -4.27 -5.78 -10.97
C VAL A 284 -3.57 -6.43 -9.78
N GLY A 285 -2.25 -6.57 -9.86
CA GLY A 285 -1.44 -7.27 -8.85
C GLY A 285 -1.18 -8.73 -9.22
N GLU A 286 -0.71 -9.52 -8.26
CA GLU A 286 -0.35 -10.94 -8.47
C GLU A 286 -1.45 -11.77 -9.16
N LYS A 287 -2.73 -11.51 -8.87
CA LYS A 287 -3.86 -12.20 -9.53
C LYS A 287 -3.87 -12.02 -11.05
N ALA A 288 -3.34 -10.91 -11.55
CA ALA A 288 -3.18 -10.70 -12.98
C ALA A 288 -2.23 -11.75 -13.59
N ALA A 289 -1.22 -12.22 -12.83
CA ALA A 289 -0.24 -13.22 -13.28
C ALA A 289 -0.92 -14.52 -13.73
N THR A 290 -1.93 -14.97 -13.00
CA THR A 290 -2.62 -16.26 -13.21
C THR A 290 -3.88 -16.15 -14.06
N ALA A 291 -4.52 -14.98 -14.11
CA ALA A 291 -5.77 -14.76 -14.84
C ALA A 291 -5.66 -14.93 -16.37
N GLY A 292 -4.45 -14.91 -16.93
CA GLY A 292 -4.22 -15.05 -18.37
C GLY A 292 -4.31 -16.48 -18.94
N GLY A 293 -4.53 -17.51 -18.10
CA GLY A 293 -4.58 -18.91 -18.55
C GLY A 293 -5.99 -19.50 -18.74
N GLY A 294 -7.04 -18.82 -18.29
CA GLY A 294 -8.42 -19.34 -18.31
C GLY A 294 -9.31 -18.48 -19.18
N GLY A 295 -9.60 -18.95 -20.39
CA GLY A 295 -10.56 -18.31 -21.29
C GLY A 295 -11.90 -18.01 -20.60
N ARG A 296 -12.45 -16.83 -20.92
CA ARG A 296 -13.85 -16.43 -20.82
C ARG A 296 -14.80 -17.52 -20.26
N ARG A 297 -14.99 -17.57 -18.94
CA ARG A 297 -16.25 -18.11 -18.39
C ARG A 297 -17.26 -16.97 -18.36
N GLY A 298 -17.89 -16.79 -19.52
CA GLY A 298 -19.15 -16.07 -19.61
C GLY A 298 -20.15 -16.77 -18.70
N THR A 299 -20.70 -16.00 -17.76
CA THR A 299 -21.82 -16.39 -16.91
C THR A 299 -23.03 -16.53 -17.82
N ARG A 300 -23.28 -17.75 -18.34
CA ARG A 300 -24.59 -18.10 -18.89
C ARG A 300 -25.51 -18.35 -17.70
N GLY A 301 -26.54 -17.52 -17.59
CA GLY A 301 -27.61 -17.67 -16.62
C GLY A 301 -28.26 -19.04 -16.79
N ARG A 302 -28.41 -19.73 -15.66
CA ARG A 302 -29.25 -20.91 -15.54
C ARG A 302 -30.68 -20.38 -15.43
N GLY A 303 -31.42 -20.45 -16.53
CA GLY A 303 -32.89 -20.38 -16.49
C GLY A 303 -33.37 -21.69 -15.87
N GLU A 304 -34.16 -21.59 -14.82
CA GLU A 304 -34.96 -22.69 -14.30
C GLU A 304 -36.17 -22.84 -15.22
N GLU A 305 -36.19 -23.91 -16.00
CA GLU A 305 -37.42 -24.45 -16.61
C GLU A 305 -38.08 -25.33 -15.54
N LEU A 306 -39.32 -24.96 -15.21
CA LEU A 306 -40.23 -25.75 -14.39
C LEU A 306 -40.82 -26.85 -15.29
N GLU A 307 -40.56 -28.11 -14.97
CA GLU A 307 -41.25 -29.26 -15.55
C GLU A 307 -42.58 -29.46 -14.79
N GLU A 308 -43.69 -29.40 -15.54
CA GLU A 308 -45.02 -29.81 -15.12
C GLU A 308 -45.06 -31.35 -15.09
N GLU A 309 -45.35 -31.94 -13.92
CA GLU A 309 -45.63 -33.38 -13.80
C GLU A 309 -47.10 -33.63 -14.23
N GLU A 310 -47.27 -34.35 -15.34
CA GLU A 310 -48.53 -34.98 -15.75
C GLU A 310 -48.75 -36.25 -14.91
N GLU A 311 -49.86 -36.32 -14.17
CA GLU A 311 -50.40 -37.53 -13.53
C GLU A 311 -51.26 -38.31 -14.55
N GLU A 312 -50.77 -39.47 -14.98
CA GLU A 312 -51.49 -40.62 -15.58
C GLU A 312 -50.65 -41.86 -15.14
N ASP A 313 -51.12 -43.01 -14.65
CA ASP A 313 -52.42 -43.66 -14.52
C ASP A 313 -52.24 -44.86 -13.55
N GLU A 314 -53.39 -45.46 -13.16
CA GLU A 314 -53.63 -46.80 -12.56
C GLU A 314 -53.61 -46.99 -11.03
#